data_AF-A0A7K0ZUM4-F1
#
_entry.id   AF-A0A7K0ZUM4-F1
#
_cell.length_a   1.000
_cell.length_b   1.000
_cell.length_c   1.000
_cell.angle_alpha   90.00
_cell.angle_beta   90.00
_cell.angle_gamma   90.00
#
_symmetry.space_group_name_H-M   'P 1'
#
loop_
_entity.id
_entity.type
_entity.pdbx_description
1 polymer ?
#
loop_
_entity_poly.entity_id
_entity_poly.type
_entity_poly.pdbx_seq_one_letter_code
_entity_poly.pdbx_strand_id
1 'polypeptide(L)'
;MSHNNANSLGAEAEWPSGWQVRRVAETGSTNADLLLAGESGAPHHSVLMADFQSSGKGRLDRTWVAEPGTNLLVSLLFRLDAGAQRPLHQFT
;
A
#
# COMPACT_ATOMS: atom_id res chain seq x y z
N MET A 1 5.84 9.45 -38.95
CA MET A 1 5.20 10.63 -38.31
C MET A 1 4.80 10.23 -36.91
N SER A 2 5.36 10.94 -35.94
CA SER A 2 5.23 10.70 -34.50
C SER A 2 3.77 10.73 -34.05
N HIS A 3 3.37 9.78 -33.20
CA HIS A 3 2.34 10.02 -32.20
C HIS A 3 2.77 9.35 -30.89
N ASN A 4 3.42 10.15 -30.04
CA ASN A 4 3.51 9.94 -28.60
C ASN A 4 2.09 9.80 -28.01
N ASN A 5 1.87 8.81 -27.15
CA ASN A 5 0.86 8.96 -26.11
C ASN A 5 1.34 8.33 -24.80
N ALA A 6 2.24 9.03 -24.13
CA ALA A 6 2.76 8.69 -22.82
C ALA A 6 1.88 9.26 -21.67
N ASN A 7 0.55 9.29 -21.80
CA ASN A 7 -0.30 9.93 -20.78
C ASN A 7 -1.73 9.39 -20.59
N SER A 8 -1.97 8.08 -20.69
CA SER A 8 -3.33 7.51 -20.49
C SER A 8 -3.38 6.28 -19.56
N LEU A 9 -2.88 6.39 -18.33
CA LEU A 9 -3.09 5.38 -17.26
C LEU A 9 -3.94 5.91 -16.09
N GLY A 10 -4.85 6.85 -16.38
CA GLY A 10 -5.80 7.42 -15.42
C GLY A 10 -7.19 6.81 -15.54
N ALA A 11 -7.31 5.48 -15.61
CA ALA A 11 -8.57 4.86 -15.21
C ALA A 11 -8.54 4.78 -13.68
N GLU A 12 -9.42 5.53 -13.00
CA GLU A 12 -9.77 5.23 -11.62
C GLU A 12 -10.25 3.78 -11.61
N ALA A 13 -9.38 2.85 -11.21
CA ALA A 13 -9.75 1.46 -11.10
C ALA A 13 -10.95 1.38 -10.14
N GLU A 14 -12.06 0.83 -10.62
CA GLU A 14 -13.25 0.68 -9.80
C GLU A 14 -13.01 -0.50 -8.85
N TRP A 15 -12.70 -0.19 -7.60
CA TRP A 15 -12.43 -1.19 -6.58
C TRP A 15 -13.72 -1.76 -6.02
N PRO A 16 -13.72 -3.01 -5.53
CA PRO A 16 -14.87 -3.57 -4.84
C PRO A 16 -15.35 -2.64 -3.72
N SER A 17 -16.66 -2.57 -3.52
CA SER A 17 -17.27 -1.68 -2.53
C SER A 17 -16.59 -1.79 -1.16
N GLY A 18 -16.24 -0.63 -0.58
CA GLY A 18 -15.57 -0.52 0.71
C GLY A 18 -14.04 -0.43 0.63
N TRP A 19 -13.42 -0.78 -0.49
CA TRP A 19 -11.98 -0.62 -0.69
C TRP A 19 -11.62 0.79 -1.17
N GLN A 20 -10.64 1.39 -0.51
CA GLN A 20 -10.15 2.74 -0.84
C GLN A 20 -8.68 2.66 -1.18
N VAL A 21 -8.38 2.57 -2.47
CA VAL A 21 -7.02 2.40 -2.96
C VAL A 21 -6.49 3.72 -3.48
N ARG A 22 -5.37 4.16 -2.92
CA ARG A 22 -4.62 5.31 -3.40
C ARG A 22 -3.25 4.85 -3.90
N ARG A 23 -2.87 5.33 -5.09
CA ARG A 23 -1.53 5.15 -5.66
C ARG A 23 -0.79 6.47 -5.58
N VAL A 24 0.47 6.42 -5.16
CA VAL A 24 1.39 7.56 -5.18
C VAL A 24 2.63 7.19 -5.99
N ALA A 25 3.27 8.19 -6.61
CA ALA A 25 4.51 7.96 -7.33
C ALA A 25 5.64 7.55 -6.36
N GLU A 26 5.72 8.21 -5.21
CA GLU A 26 6.79 8.00 -4.24
C GLU A 26 6.29 8.16 -2.80
N THR A 27 6.89 7.40 -1.88
CA THR A 27 6.75 7.56 -0.43
C THR A 27 8.05 7.12 0.26
N GLY A 28 8.25 7.52 1.52
CA GLY A 28 9.26 6.89 2.37
C GLY A 28 8.96 5.41 2.58
N SER A 29 7.75 5.08 3.05
CA SER A 29 7.26 3.71 3.14
C SER A 29 5.72 3.68 3.15
N THR A 30 5.12 2.84 2.29
CA THR A 30 3.67 2.63 2.24
C THR A 30 3.12 2.20 3.60
N ASN A 31 3.88 1.42 4.37
CA ASN A 31 3.45 0.94 5.67
C ASN A 31 3.48 2.06 6.72
N ALA A 32 4.52 2.89 6.74
CA ALA A 32 4.62 4.01 7.67
C ALA A 32 3.52 5.05 7.42
N ASP A 33 3.30 5.40 6.15
CA ASP A 33 2.26 6.34 5.75
C ASP A 33 0.86 5.82 6.06
N LEU A 34 0.59 4.53 5.82
CA LEU A 34 -0.72 3.94 6.07
C LEU A 34 -0.98 3.76 7.58
N LEU A 35 0.06 3.52 8.38
CA LEU A 35 -0.06 3.55 9.85
C LEU A 35 -0.48 4.94 10.34
N LEU A 36 0.21 6.00 9.89
CA LEU A 36 -0.14 7.39 10.24
C LEU A 36 -1.56 7.75 9.78
N ALA A 37 -1.94 7.33 8.57
CA ALA A 37 -3.31 7.52 8.08
C ALA A 37 -4.32 6.77 8.96
N GLY A 38 -4.00 5.55 9.40
CA GLY A 38 -4.82 4.76 10.32
C GLY A 38 -5.03 5.42 11.68
N GLU A 39 -3.97 6.00 12.24
CA GLU A 39 -4.00 6.82 13.47
C GLU A 39 -4.85 8.08 13.27
N SER A 40 -4.80 8.67 12.07
CA SER A 40 -5.61 9.82 11.67
C SER A 40 -7.05 9.47 11.29
N GLY A 41 -7.47 8.20 11.46
CA GLY A 41 -8.86 7.78 11.25
C GLY A 41 -9.16 7.18 9.88
N ALA A 42 -8.15 6.82 9.08
CA ALA A 42 -8.39 6.14 7.80
C ALA A 42 -9.26 4.87 8.00
N PRO A 43 -10.28 4.67 7.15
CA PRO A 43 -11.25 3.59 7.34
C PRO A 43 -10.66 2.20 7.09
N HIS A 44 -11.36 1.18 7.56
CA HIS A 44 -11.10 -0.21 7.21
C HIS A 44 -11.05 -0.39 5.67
N HIS A 45 -10.16 -1.26 5.17
CA HIS A 45 -9.87 -1.44 3.74
C HIS A 45 -9.22 -0.24 3.03
N SER A 46 -8.56 0.66 3.77
CA SER A 46 -7.65 1.65 3.15
C SER A 46 -6.40 0.95 2.62
N VAL A 47 -6.01 1.27 1.39
CA VAL A 47 -4.84 0.69 0.71
C VAL A 47 -3.97 1.80 0.15
N LEU A 48 -2.66 1.69 0.37
CA LEU A 48 -1.67 2.57 -0.23
C LEU A 48 -0.73 1.75 -1.10
N MET A 49 -0.66 2.12 -2.39
CA MET A 49 0.31 1.63 -3.35
C MET A 49 1.32 2.73 -3.66
N ALA A 50 2.59 2.35 -3.85
CA ALA A 50 3.61 3.26 -4.33
C ALA A 50 4.39 2.66 -5.52
N ASP A 51 4.80 3.50 -6.45
CA ASP A 51 5.70 3.07 -7.55
C ASP A 51 7.16 2.96 -7.07
N PHE A 52 7.50 3.70 -6.01
CA PHE A 52 8.82 3.70 -5.39
C PHE A 52 8.73 3.98 -3.88
N GLN A 53 9.62 3.35 -3.11
CA GLN A 53 9.85 3.63 -1.69
C GLN A 53 11.31 4.04 -1.45
N SER A 54 11.53 5.26 -0.96
CA SER A 54 12.88 5.79 -0.69
C SER A 54 13.49 5.31 0.62
N SER A 55 12.66 4.84 1.56
CA SER A 55 13.09 4.34 2.88
C SER A 55 12.28 3.10 3.31
N GLY A 56 12.08 2.17 2.37
CA GLY A 56 11.38 0.91 2.64
C GLY A 56 11.99 0.15 3.81
N LYS A 57 11.15 -0.31 4.75
CA LYS A 57 11.58 -1.05 5.93
C LYS A 57 11.17 -2.53 5.83
N GLY A 58 12.16 -3.40 5.96
CA GLY A 58 12.00 -4.83 6.15
C GLY A 58 11.99 -5.23 7.63
N ARG A 59 12.03 -6.55 7.89
CA ARG A 59 12.11 -7.09 9.25
C ARG A 59 13.52 -6.97 9.82
N LEU A 60 13.63 -6.87 11.15
CA LEU A 60 14.91 -6.80 11.87
C LEU A 60 15.79 -5.65 11.37
N ASP A 61 15.20 -4.46 11.21
CA ASP A 61 15.85 -3.23 10.74
C ASP A 61 16.58 -3.31 9.39
N ARG A 62 16.27 -4.34 8.58
CA ARG A 62 16.80 -4.42 7.21
C ARG A 62 16.08 -3.43 6.31
N THR A 63 16.81 -2.77 5.44
CA THR A 63 16.23 -1.94 4.38
C THR A 63 15.59 -2.80 3.30
N TRP A 64 14.42 -2.40 2.83
CA TRP A 64 13.79 -2.92 1.62
C TRP A 64 14.12 -1.98 0.46
N VAL A 65 14.92 -2.46 -0.49
CA VAL A 65 15.31 -1.70 -1.69
C VAL A 65 14.59 -2.29 -2.89
N ALA A 66 13.92 -1.42 -3.66
CA ALA A 66 13.19 -1.79 -4.87
C ALA A 66 13.40 -0.71 -5.92
N GLU A 67 13.82 -1.12 -7.12
CA GLU A 67 13.89 -0.22 -8.27
C GLU A 67 12.47 0.22 -8.68
N PRO A 68 12.28 1.48 -9.11
CA PRO A 68 10.97 1.97 -9.54
C PRO A 68 10.29 1.05 -10.57
N GLY A 69 9.03 0.69 -10.31
CA GLY A 69 8.23 -0.13 -11.22
C GLY A 69 8.60 -1.62 -11.30
N THR A 70 9.57 -2.11 -10.53
CA THR A 70 9.99 -3.52 -10.54
C THR A 70 9.26 -4.38 -9.51
N ASN A 71 8.58 -3.76 -8.55
CA ASN A 71 7.96 -4.43 -7.41
C ASN A 71 6.56 -3.89 -7.15
N LEU A 72 5.70 -4.73 -6.59
CA LEU A 72 4.43 -4.30 -6.02
C LEU A 72 4.67 -3.83 -4.57
N LEU A 73 4.65 -2.52 -4.35
CA LEU A 73 4.78 -1.92 -3.03
C LEU A 73 3.39 -1.52 -2.54
N VAL A 74 2.84 -2.26 -1.59
CA VAL A 74 1.47 -2.09 -1.13
C VAL A 74 1.34 -2.32 0.37
N SER A 75 0.45 -1.57 1.02
CA SER A 75 0.05 -1.77 2.41
C SER A 75 -1.46 -1.69 2.52
N LEU A 76 -2.04 -2.49 3.42
CA LEU A 76 -3.48 -2.63 3.62
C LEU A 76 -3.81 -2.40 5.10
N LEU A 77 -4.87 -1.62 5.35
CA LEU A 77 -5.36 -1.35 6.69
C LEU A 77 -6.58 -2.20 7.00
N PHE A 78 -6.47 -3.03 8.04
CA PHE A 78 -7.59 -3.78 8.60
C PHE A 78 -7.83 -3.34 10.05
N ARG A 79 -9.09 -3.09 10.36
CA ARG A 79 -9.58 -2.92 11.73
C ARG A 79 -10.26 -4.22 12.14
N LEU A 80 -9.79 -4.84 13.22
CA LEU A 80 -10.39 -6.03 13.79
C LEU A 80 -11.40 -5.61 14.85
N ASP A 81 -12.55 -6.28 14.90
CA ASP A 81 -13.45 -6.15 16.04
C ASP A 81 -12.73 -6.58 17.31
N ALA A 82 -12.96 -5.89 18.43
CA ALA A 82 -12.24 -6.15 19.68
C ALA A 82 -12.40 -7.59 20.21
N GLY A 83 -13.42 -8.32 19.73
CA GLY A 83 -13.65 -9.74 20.03
C GLY A 83 -13.14 -10.73 18.98
N ALA A 84 -12.58 -10.24 17.86
CA ALA A 84 -12.03 -11.12 16.83
C ALA A 84 -10.77 -11.80 17.37
N GLN A 85 -10.88 -13.10 17.69
CA GLN A 85 -9.71 -13.91 18.00
C GLN A 85 -8.79 -13.92 16.78
N ARG A 86 -7.54 -13.51 16.97
CA ARG A 86 -6.50 -13.71 15.97
C ARG A 86 -6.43 -15.21 15.68
N PRO A 87 -6.74 -15.68 14.46
CA PRO A 87 -6.65 -17.10 14.18
C PRO A 87 -5.21 -17.54 14.48
N LEU A 88 -5.06 -18.46 15.42
CA LEU A 88 -3.81 -19.08 15.78
C LEU A 88 -3.37 -19.93 14.58
N HIS A 89 -2.74 -19.28 13.61
CA HIS A 89 -1.93 -20.00 12.64
C HIS A 89 -0.69 -20.47 13.41
N GLN A 90 -0.72 -21.73 13.85
CA GLN A 90 0.50 -22.42 14.25
C GLN A 90 1.32 -22.62 12.97
N PHE A 91 2.32 -21.77 12.77
CA PHE A 91 3.42 -22.13 11.87
C PHE A 91 4.27 -23.16 12.61
N THR A 92 4.06 -24.44 12.28
CA THR A 92 5.00 -25.52 12.59
C THR A 92 6.14 -25.48 11.58
#